data_AF-A0A2V6W949-F1
#
_entry.id   AF-A0A2V6W949-F1
#
_cell.length_a   1.000
_cell.length_b   1.000
_cell.length_c   1.000
_cell.angle_alpha   90.00
_cell.angle_beta   90.00
_cell.angle_gamma   90.00
#
_symmetry.space_group_name_H-M   'P 1'
#
loop_
_entity.id
_entity.type
_entity.pdbx_description
1 polymer ?
#
loop_
_entity_poly.entity_id
_entity_poly.type
_entity_poly.pdbx_seq_one_letter_code
_entity_poly.pdbx_strand_id
1 'polypeptide(L)' 'MIVSATAMVFHSSGMLAPMEITVETLQRLARLGGFAWTDAELEAIRPGVLRLLEMLERLESVPLDAIEPTTQYRML' A
#
# COMPACT_ATOMS: atom_id res chain seq x y z
N MET A 1 26.74 -20.55 -14.04
CA MET A 1 25.30 -20.86 -14.22
C MET A 1 24.54 -19.61 -13.76
N ILE A 2 23.97 -18.85 -14.69
CA ILE A 2 23.28 -17.59 -14.38
C ILE A 2 21.87 -17.97 -13.91
N VAL A 3 21.54 -17.67 -12.66
CA VAL A 3 20.20 -17.90 -12.12
C VAL A 3 19.36 -16.69 -12.53
N SER A 4 18.57 -16.83 -13.59
CA SER A 4 17.55 -15.84 -13.96
C SER A 4 16.55 -15.73 -12.82
N ALA A 5 16.49 -14.58 -12.17
CA ALA A 5 15.42 -14.24 -11.25
C ALA A 5 14.14 -14.04 -12.08
N THR A 6 13.34 -15.10 -12.19
CA THR A 6 11.95 -15.00 -12.65
C THR A 6 11.27 -13.97 -11.76
N ALA A 7 10.85 -12.84 -12.35
CA ALA A 7 9.98 -11.89 -11.68
C ALA A 7 8.71 -12.65 -11.23
N MET A 8 8.60 -12.92 -9.93
CA MET A 8 7.36 -13.43 -9.35
C MET A 8 6.31 -12.36 -9.55
N VAL A 9 5.37 -12.63 -10.45
CA VAL A 9 4.11 -11.90 -10.50
C VAL A 9 3.34 -12.33 -9.25
N PHE A 10 3.40 -11.53 -8.19
CA PHE A 10 2.63 -11.74 -6.98
C PHE A 10 1.15 -11.59 -7.32
N HIS A 11 0.41 -12.69 -7.25
CA HIS A 11 -1.04 -12.72 -7.44
C HIS A 11 -1.68 -12.81 -6.05
N SER A 12 -1.78 -11.68 -5.34
CA SER A 12 -2.65 -11.56 -4.18
C SER A 12 -4.04 -11.18 -4.68
N SER A 13 -5.04 -12.00 -4.37
CA SER A 13 -6.46 -11.64 -4.55
C SER A 13 -6.97 -10.83 -3.34
N GLY A 14 -6.09 -10.03 -2.75
CA GLY A 14 -6.34 -9.17 -1.60
C GLY A 14 -6.86 -7.79 -2.00
N MET A 15 -7.35 -7.05 -1.02
CA MET A 15 -8.00 -5.73 -1.17
C MET A 15 -7.08 -4.70 -1.84
N LEU A 16 -5.77 -4.94 -1.82
CA LEU A 16 -4.77 -4.21 -2.59
C LEU A 16 -4.46 -4.94 -3.90
N ALA A 17 -5.19 -4.59 -4.97
CA ALA A 17 -4.81 -4.99 -6.32
C ALA A 17 -3.36 -4.53 -6.61
N PRO A 18 -2.58 -5.28 -7.42
CA PRO A 18 -1.23 -4.88 -7.79
C PRO A 18 -1.25 -3.47 -8.40
N MET A 19 -0.71 -2.49 -7.67
CA MET A 19 -0.71 -1.09 -8.07
C MET A 19 0.73 -0.59 -8.14
N GLU A 20 1.11 -0.13 -9.33
CA GLU A 20 2.39 0.56 -9.50
C GLU A 20 2.32 1.95 -8.86
N ILE A 21 3.14 2.17 -7.83
CA ILE A 21 3.24 3.48 -7.17
C ILE A 21 4.22 4.35 -7.95
N THR A 22 3.69 5.15 -8.88
CA THR A 22 4.43 6.19 -9.61
C THR A 22 4.25 7.55 -8.94
N VAL A 23 5.08 8.53 -9.30
CA VAL A 23 4.93 9.93 -8.83
C VAL A 23 3.58 10.50 -9.25
N GLU A 24 3.10 10.20 -10.46
CA GLU A 24 1.78 10.65 -10.91
C GLU A 24 0.66 10.12 -10.01
N THR A 25 0.73 8.84 -9.65
CA THR A 25 -0.23 8.23 -8.71
C THR A 25 -0.17 8.93 -7.35
N LEU A 26 1.03 9.15 -6.80
CA LEU A 26 1.20 9.86 -5.54
C LEU A 26 0.70 11.31 -5.60
N GLN A 27 0.88 11.99 -6.73
CA GLN A 27 0.39 13.35 -6.93
C GLN A 27 -1.14 13.40 -6.93
N ARG A 28 -1.81 12.43 -7.58
CA ARG A 28 -3.28 12.33 -7.54
C ARG A 28 -3.78 12.09 -6.12
N LEU A 29 -3.14 11.20 -5.38
CA LEU A 29 -3.49 10.89 -3.98
C LEU A 29 -3.25 12.09 -3.05
N ALA A 30 -2.13 12.80 -3.21
CA ALA A 30 -1.81 14.01 -2.46
C ALA A 30 -2.89 15.09 -2.67
N ARG A 31 -3.31 15.30 -3.93
CA ARG A 31 -4.39 16.24 -4.26
C ARG A 31 -5.73 15.86 -3.64
N LEU A 32 -6.07 14.56 -3.63
CA LEU A 32 -7.29 14.08 -2.94
C LEU A 32 -7.25 14.35 -1.44
N GLY A 33 -6.07 14.29 -0.83
CA GLY A 33 -5.85 14.65 0.58
C GLY A 33 -5.70 16.16 0.82
N GLY A 34 -5.76 17.01 -0.20
CA GLY A 34 -5.57 18.46 -0.09
C GLY A 34 -4.11 18.92 0.09
N PHE A 35 -3.14 18.05 -0.20
CA PHE A 35 -1.71 18.36 -0.11
C PHE A 35 -1.17 18.92 -1.43
N ALA A 36 -0.35 19.97 -1.34
CA ALA A 36 0.30 20.62 -2.48
C ALA A 36 1.78 20.24 -2.58
N TRP A 37 2.08 18.95 -2.51
CA TRP A 37 3.44 18.43 -2.59
C TRP A 37 4.03 18.53 -4.00
N THR A 38 5.32 18.89 -4.03
CA THR A 38 6.13 18.92 -5.24
C THR A 38 6.57 17.51 -5.64
N ASP A 39 6.92 17.31 -6.91
CA ASP A 39 7.38 16.02 -7.41
C ASP A 39 8.63 15.51 -6.65
N ALA A 40 9.52 16.42 -6.22
CA ALA A 40 10.69 16.08 -5.42
C ALA A 40 10.32 15.55 -4.02
N GLU A 41 9.32 16.16 -3.38
CA GLU A 41 8.79 15.66 -2.10
C GLU A 41 8.10 14.32 -2.26
N LEU A 42 7.36 14.13 -3.36
CA LEU A 42 6.70 12.85 -3.69
C LEU A 42 7.72 11.73 -3.91
N GLU A 43 8.80 12.00 -4.64
CA GLU A 43 9.89 11.02 -4.82
C GLU A 43 10.60 10.71 -3.50
N ALA A 44 10.78 11.70 -2.63
CA ALA A 44 11.39 11.49 -1.32
C ALA A 44 10.55 10.56 -0.42
N ILE A 45 9.22 10.65 -0.47
CA ILE A 45 8.33 9.80 0.35
C ILE A 45 8.00 8.46 -0.30
N ARG A 46 8.19 8.32 -1.62
CA ARG A 46 7.81 7.14 -2.40
C ARG A 46 8.33 5.82 -1.80
N PRO A 47 9.60 5.69 -1.35
CA PRO A 47 10.06 4.47 -0.70
C PRO A 47 9.32 4.15 0.61
N GLY A 48 8.95 5.18 1.37
CA GLY A 48 8.18 5.03 2.60
C GLY A 48 6.77 4.50 2.33
N VAL A 49 6.09 5.05 1.32
CA VAL A 49 4.76 4.60 0.89
C VAL A 49 4.80 3.14 0.42
N LEU A 50 5.81 2.76 -0.36
CA LEU A 50 5.98 1.36 -0.81
C LEU A 50 6.10 0.40 0.38
N ARG A 51 6.95 0.72 1.36
CA ARG A 51 7.09 -0.12 2.57
C ARG A 51 5.79 -0.23 3.37
N LEU A 52 5.00 0.83 3.44
CA LEU A 52 3.71 0.78 4.12
C LEU A 52 2.72 -0.14 3.40
N LEU A 53 2.69 -0.13 2.06
CA LEU A 53 1.85 -1.03 1.28
C LEU A 53 2.28 -2.50 1.44
N GLU A 54 3.59 -2.78 1.42
CA GLU A 54 4.12 -4.11 1.73
C GLU A 54 3.69 -4.59 3.13
N MET A 55 3.68 -3.69 4.12
CA MET A 55 3.20 -4.03 5.46
C MET A 55 1.70 -4.34 5.49
N LEU A 56 0.89 -3.61 4.71
CA LEU A 56 -0.55 -3.87 4.61
C LEU A 56 -0.83 -5.21 3.91
N GLU A 57 -0.10 -5.54 2.85
CA GLU A 57 -0.20 -6.85 2.18
C GLU A 57 0.10 -8.00 3.15
N ARG A 58 1.09 -7.82 4.04
CA ARG A 58 1.35 -8.80 5.10
C ARG A 58 0.18 -8.97 6.07
N LEU A 59 -0.59 -7.93 6.35
CA LEU A 59 -1.78 -8.02 7.20
C LEU A 59 -2.92 -8.81 6.52
N GLU A 60 -3.03 -8.77 5.20
CA GLU A 60 -4.03 -9.57 4.46
C GLU A 60 -3.80 -11.08 4.62
N SER A 61 -2.57 -11.50 4.94
CA SER A 61 -2.26 -12.91 5.21
C SER A 61 -2.72 -13.40 6.58
N VAL A 62 -3.22 -12.52 7.45
CA VAL A 62 -3.68 -12.87 8.79
C VAL A 62 -5.10 -13.46 8.70
N PRO A 63 -5.36 -14.67 9.23
CA PRO A 63 -6.70 -15.25 9.24
C PRO A 63 -7.60 -14.49 10.23
N LEU A 64 -8.65 -13.86 9.71
CA LEU A 64 -9.64 -13.07 10.47
C LEU A 64 -11.01 -13.75 10.56
N ASP A 65 -11.15 -14.94 10.00
CA ASP A 65 -12.39 -15.73 9.85
C ASP A 65 -13.09 -16.06 11.17
N ALA A 66 -12.37 -16.04 12.30
CA ALA A 66 -12.91 -16.32 13.63
C ALA A 66 -13.10 -15.08 14.52
N ILE A 67 -12.95 -13.85 13.99
CA ILE A 67 -12.90 -12.62 14.79
C ILE A 67 -14.04 -11.68 14.38
N GLU A 68 -14.92 -11.33 15.33
CA GLU A 68 -15.92 -10.28 15.11
C GLU A 68 -15.23 -8.91 14.96
N PRO A 69 -15.57 -8.09 13.94
CA PRO A 69 -15.06 -6.73 13.81
C PRO A 69 -15.40 -5.91 15.06
N THR A 70 -14.40 -5.58 15.86
CA THR A 70 -14.63 -4.77 17.06
C THR A 70 -14.85 -3.31 16.65
N THR A 71 -16.09 -2.84 16.68
CA THR A 71 -16.41 -1.41 16.59
C THR A 71 -16.60 -0.85 17.99
N GLN A 72 -15.62 -0.12 18.52
CA GLN A 72 -15.79 0.60 19.79
C GLN A 72 -16.32 2.01 19.51
N TYR A 73 -17.61 2.22 19.76
CA TYR A 73 -18.16 3.58 19.84
C TYR A 73 -17.76 4.19 21.18
N ARG A 74 -16.80 5.11 21.17
CA ARG A 74 -16.56 5.99 22.32
C ARG A 74 -17.67 7.04 22.35
N MET A 75 -18.65 6.85 23.22
CA MET A 75 -19.63 7.88 23.54
C MET A 75 -19.02 8.81 24.60
N LEU A 76 -18.85 10.08 24.25
CA LEU A 76 -18.49 11.16 25.18
C LEU A 76 -19.77 11.79 25.74
#